data_AF-A0A1B6J5H2-F1
#
_entry.id   AF-A0A1B6J5H2-F1
#
_cell.length_a   1.000
_cell.length_b   1.000
_cell.length_c   1.000
_cell.angle_alpha   90.00
_cell.angle_beta   90.00
_cell.angle_gamma   90.00
#
_symmetry.space_group_name_H-M   'P 1'
#
loop_
_entity.id
_entity.type
_entity.pdbx_description
1 polymer ?
#
loop_
_entity_poly.entity_id
_entity_poly.type
_entity_poly.pdbx_seq_one_letter_code
_entity_poly.pdbx_strand_id
1 'polypeptide(L)'
;LHVGPPHNGPPGGILSRSGKVRRVVQYLDKKFRQYYVPTQNISVDESTVGFKGKIVFKVYNKDKPIRWGIKVFVASESSTGYICAIEPYFGKPTTQNMDRQDLGVT
;
A
#
# COMPACT_ATOMS: atom_id res chain seq x y z
N LEU A 1 -19.84 5.24 -3.43
CA LEU A 1 -18.59 6.01 -3.16
C LEU A 1 -17.69 5.91 -4.39
N HIS A 2 -17.29 7.04 -4.98
CA HIS A 2 -16.36 7.09 -6.12
C HIS A 2 -15.08 7.81 -5.71
N VAL A 3 -13.93 7.18 -5.93
CA VAL A 3 -12.61 7.81 -5.74
C VAL A 3 -11.95 7.91 -7.12
N GLY A 4 -11.92 9.13 -7.65
CA GLY A 4 -11.37 9.43 -8.97
C GLY A 4 -10.22 10.45 -8.88
N PRO A 5 -9.39 10.57 -9.92
CA PRO A 5 -8.47 11.69 -10.05
C PRO A 5 -9.24 13.02 -10.00
N PRO A 6 -8.59 14.12 -9.58
CA PRO A 6 -9.24 15.43 -9.52
C PRO A 6 -9.68 15.86 -10.92
N HIS A 7 -10.73 16.67 -10.99
CA HIS A 7 -11.22 17.23 -12.25
C HIS A 7 -10.15 18.04 -13.01
N ASN A 8 -9.18 18.62 -12.28
CA ASN A 8 -8.12 19.47 -12.83
C ASN A 8 -6.75 18.75 -12.96
N GLY A 9 -6.75 17.42 -13.09
CA GLY A 9 -5.51 16.68 -13.38
C GLY A 9 -5.03 16.91 -14.82
N PRO A 10 -3.74 16.76 -15.13
CA PRO A 10 -3.24 16.93 -16.49
C PRO A 10 -4.00 16.02 -17.46
N PRO A 11 -4.48 16.54 -18.61
CA PRO A 11 -5.17 15.74 -19.61
C PRO A 11 -4.18 14.70 -20.14
N GLY A 12 -4.44 13.42 -19.87
CA GLY A 12 -3.55 12.33 -20.28
C GLY A 12 -2.51 11.88 -19.24
N GLY A 13 -2.70 12.21 -17.95
CA GLY A 13 -1.90 11.58 -16.89
C GLY A 13 -1.98 10.05 -17.00
N ILE A 14 -0.83 9.40 -17.21
CA ILE A 14 -0.70 7.94 -17.38
C ILE A 14 -1.59 7.24 -16.35
N LEU A 15 -2.59 6.50 -16.84
CA LEU A 15 -3.49 5.71 -16.00
C LEU A 15 -2.66 4.59 -15.33
N SER A 16 -2.06 4.90 -14.18
CA SER A 16 -1.37 3.91 -13.38
C SER A 16 -2.41 3.03 -12.68
N ARG A 17 -2.04 1.78 -12.42
CA ARG A 17 -2.88 0.83 -11.67
C ARG A 17 -3.23 1.34 -10.26
N SER A 18 -2.37 2.18 -9.69
CA SER A 18 -2.58 2.84 -8.39
C SER A 18 -3.42 4.11 -8.45
N GLY A 19 -3.67 4.69 -9.64
CA GLY A 19 -4.15 6.06 -9.79
C GLY A 19 -5.42 6.40 -9.01
N LYS A 20 -6.40 5.48 -8.98
CA LYS A 20 -7.67 5.67 -8.26
C LYS A 20 -7.51 5.69 -6.74
N VAL A 21 -6.55 4.95 -6.20
CA VAL A 21 -6.37 4.76 -4.74
C VAL A 21 -5.17 5.50 -4.18
N ARG A 22 -4.25 5.99 -5.04
CA ARG A 22 -2.99 6.62 -4.64
C ARG A 22 -3.16 7.70 -3.59
N ARG A 23 -4.14 8.59 -3.77
CA ARG A 23 -4.42 9.68 -2.82
C ARG A 23 -4.87 9.19 -1.46
N VAL A 24 -5.69 8.15 -1.44
CA VAL A 24 -6.17 7.55 -0.19
C VAL A 24 -5.01 6.89 0.55
N VAL A 25 -4.19 6.13 -0.18
CA VAL A 25 -2.98 5.49 0.39
C VAL A 25 -2.02 6.54 0.96
N GLN A 26 -1.71 7.59 0.20
CA GLN A 26 -0.84 8.68 0.64
C GLN A 26 -1.42 9.45 1.84
N TYR A 27 -2.75 9.66 1.87
CA TYR A 27 -3.41 10.29 3.00
C TYR A 27 -3.28 9.45 4.27
N LEU A 28 -3.52 8.14 4.17
CA LEU A 28 -3.38 7.21 5.29
C LEU A 28 -1.93 7.17 5.80
N ASP A 29 -0.96 7.01 4.91
CA ASP A 29 0.47 6.98 5.24
C ASP A 29 0.91 8.26 5.97
N LYS A 30 0.47 9.43 5.49
CA LYS A 30 0.69 10.70 6.18
C LYS A 30 0.07 10.73 7.57
N LYS A 31 -1.15 10.20 7.72
CA LYS A 31 -1.87 10.21 8.99
C LYS A 31 -1.27 9.25 10.00
N PHE A 32 -0.78 8.09 9.56
CA PHE A 32 -0.06 7.15 10.42
C PHE A 32 1.17 7.81 11.07
N ARG A 33 1.99 8.49 10.26
CA ARG A 33 3.19 9.20 10.76
C ARG A 33 2.87 10.45 11.56
N GLN A 34 1.75 11.12 11.28
CA GLN A 34 1.36 12.32 11.99
C GLN A 34 0.97 12.02 13.45
N TYR A 35 0.30 10.89 13.69
CA TYR A 35 -0.31 10.59 14.99
C TYR A 35 0.47 9.58 15.83
N TYR A 36 1.53 9.00 15.29
CA TYR A 36 2.30 7.99 16.00
C TYR A 36 3.78 8.04 15.64
N VAL A 37 4.61 8.01 16.66
CA VAL A 37 6.06 7.87 16.53
C VAL A 37 6.40 6.46 17.02
N PRO A 38 6.82 5.54 16.13
CA PRO A 38 7.18 4.19 16.54
C PRO A 38 8.46 4.20 17.37
N THR A 39 8.57 3.23 18.26
CA THR A 39 9.82 2.88 18.94
C THR A 39 10.81 2.23 17.96
N GLN A 40 11.96 1.79 18.48
CA GLN A 40 13.08 1.31 17.68
C GLN A 40 12.74 0.10 16.76
N ASN A 41 11.78 -0.73 17.16
CA ASN A 41 11.55 -2.02 16.51
C ASN A 41 10.35 -1.96 15.54
N ILE A 42 10.65 -2.10 14.25
CA ILE A 42 9.66 -2.16 13.17
C ILE A 42 9.70 -3.54 12.52
N SER A 43 8.54 -4.16 12.38
CA SER A 43 8.32 -5.38 11.62
C SER A 43 7.81 -5.04 10.22
N VAL A 44 8.37 -5.68 9.19
CA VAL A 44 7.91 -5.57 7.80
C VAL A 44 7.39 -6.93 7.35
N ASP A 45 6.16 -6.99 6.85
CA ASP A 45 5.55 -8.23 6.37
C ASP A 45 4.53 -7.97 5.23
N GLU A 46 4.10 -9.04 4.57
CA GLU A 46 3.06 -9.06 3.56
C GLU A 46 1.69 -9.40 4.17
N SER A 47 0.72 -8.51 3.96
CA SER A 47 -0.69 -8.73 4.27
C SER A 47 -1.53 -8.94 3.01
N THR A 48 -2.62 -9.70 3.14
CA THR A 48 -3.55 -9.98 2.03
C THR A 48 -4.92 -9.40 2.34
N VAL A 49 -5.36 -8.44 1.53
CA VAL A 49 -6.73 -7.94 1.53
C VAL A 49 -7.56 -8.81 0.60
N GLY A 50 -8.49 -9.60 1.16
CA GLY A 50 -9.32 -10.52 0.40
C GLY A 50 -10.13 -9.81 -0.69
N PHE A 51 -9.98 -10.27 -1.94
CA PHE A 51 -10.68 -9.68 -3.07
C PHE A 51 -10.98 -10.73 -4.15
N LYS A 52 -12.27 -10.92 -4.44
CA LYS A 52 -12.73 -11.90 -5.44
C LYS A 52 -12.95 -11.33 -6.84
N GLY A 53 -13.00 -10.00 -6.99
CA GLY A 53 -13.24 -9.34 -8.27
C GLY A 53 -12.12 -9.52 -9.32
N LYS A 54 -12.37 -9.01 -10.53
CA LYS A 54 -11.40 -8.99 -11.63
C LYS A 54 -10.51 -7.76 -11.52
N ILE A 55 -9.23 -7.97 -11.21
CA ILE A 55 -8.21 -6.93 -11.20
C ILE A 55 -6.86 -7.51 -11.59
N VAL A 56 -6.07 -6.77 -12.37
CA VAL A 56 -4.86 -7.28 -13.03
C VAL A 56 -3.70 -7.61 -12.07
N PHE A 57 -3.75 -7.11 -10.84
CA PHE A 57 -2.71 -7.28 -9.82
C PHE A 57 -3.17 -8.10 -8.61
N LYS A 58 -4.26 -8.87 -8.76
CA LYS A 58 -4.67 -9.85 -7.76
C LYS A 58 -3.58 -10.93 -7.63
N VAL A 59 -3.21 -11.25 -6.41
CA VAL A 59 -2.18 -12.24 -6.09
C VAL A 59 -2.81 -13.48 -5.49
N TYR A 60 -2.25 -14.64 -5.85
CA TYR A 60 -2.52 -15.90 -5.18
C TYR A 60 -1.37 -16.22 -4.21
N ASN A 61 -1.68 -16.50 -2.95
CA ASN A 61 -0.72 -17.01 -1.96
C ASN A 61 -1.32 -18.26 -1.31
N LYS A 62 -0.71 -19.43 -1.58
CA LYS A 62 -1.20 -20.73 -1.11
C LYS A 62 -1.12 -20.88 0.42
N ASP A 63 -0.20 -20.17 1.05
CA ASP A 63 0.14 -20.33 2.47
C ASP A 63 -0.71 -19.40 3.37
N LYS A 64 -1.49 -18.48 2.79
CA LYS A 64 -2.39 -17.59 3.54
C LYS A 64 -3.82 -18.18 3.59
N PRO A 65 -4.56 -17.99 4.71
CA PRO A 65 -5.96 -18.42 4.81
C PRO A 65 -6.84 -17.82 3.70
N ILE A 66 -6.62 -16.53 3.40
CA ILE A 66 -7.21 -15.86 2.25
C ILE A 66 -6.22 -15.96 1.09
N ARG A 67 -6.45 -16.95 0.22
CA ARG A 67 -5.50 -17.27 -0.86
C ARG A 67 -5.52 -16.27 -2.01
N TRP A 68 -6.64 -15.63 -2.28
CA TRP A 68 -6.81 -14.68 -3.40
C TRP A 68 -7.12 -13.28 -2.88
N GLY A 69 -6.26 -12.31 -3.23
CA GLY A 69 -6.47 -10.94 -2.77
C GLY A 69 -5.50 -9.92 -3.35
N ILE A 70 -5.59 -8.71 -2.82
CA ILE A 70 -4.63 -7.64 -3.06
C ILE A 70 -3.55 -7.76 -1.99
N LYS A 71 -2.31 -7.97 -2.42
CA LYS A 71 -1.16 -7.96 -1.53
C LYS A 71 -0.82 -6.53 -1.12
N VAL A 72 -0.49 -6.33 0.15
CA VAL A 72 -0.04 -5.05 0.71
C VAL A 72 1.21 -5.31 1.54
N PHE A 73 2.28 -4.57 1.28
CA PHE A 73 3.44 -4.53 2.17
C PHE A 73 3.12 -3.60 3.34
N VAL A 74 3.40 -4.05 4.55
CA VAL A 74 3.06 -3.32 5.78
C VAL A 74 4.33 -3.19 6.61
N ALA A 75 4.62 -1.98 7.06
CA ALA A 75 5.58 -1.72 8.13
C ALA A 75 4.79 -1.37 9.39
N SER A 76 5.00 -2.11 10.47
CA SER A 76 4.30 -1.92 11.74
C SER A 76 5.26 -1.99 12.91
N GLU A 77 5.01 -1.23 13.97
CA GLU A 77 5.77 -1.36 15.20
C GLU A 77 5.58 -2.75 15.83
N SER A 78 6.69 -3.42 16.16
CA SER A 78 6.68 -4.81 16.61
C SER A 78 5.93 -5.02 17.93
N SER A 79 5.93 -4.03 18.83
CA SER A 79 5.30 -4.13 20.16
C SER A 79 3.80 -3.88 20.16
N THR A 80 3.33 -2.87 19.44
CA THR A 80 1.92 -2.45 19.46
C THR A 80 1.13 -2.94 18.25
N GLY A 81 1.81 -3.38 17.19
CA GLY A 81 1.19 -3.68 15.90
C GLY A 81 0.71 -2.42 15.15
N TYR A 82 1.10 -1.21 15.60
CA TYR A 82 0.69 0.03 14.93
C TYR A 82 1.28 0.09 13.53
N ILE A 83 0.43 0.32 12.53
CA ILE A 83 0.85 0.43 11.12
C ILE A 83 1.49 1.79 10.88
N CYS A 84 2.79 1.79 10.60
CA CYS A 84 3.57 2.98 10.33
C CYS A 84 3.52 3.36 8.84
N ALA A 85 3.45 2.37 7.95
CA ALA A 85 3.34 2.57 6.51
C ALA A 85 2.69 1.37 5.81
N ILE A 86 2.09 1.64 4.65
CA ILE A 86 1.56 0.62 3.75
C ILE A 86 1.95 0.91 2.30
N GLU A 87 2.18 -0.14 1.54
CA GLU A 87 2.42 -0.07 0.09
C GLU A 87 1.64 -1.19 -0.62
N PRO A 88 0.50 -0.90 -1.25
CA PRO A 88 -0.25 -1.90 -2.00
C PRO A 88 0.51 -2.37 -3.26
N TYR A 89 0.46 -3.66 -3.54
CA TYR A 89 1.06 -4.22 -4.75
C TYR A 89 0.16 -4.01 -5.96
N PHE A 90 0.68 -3.33 -6.98
CA PHE A 90 -0.01 -3.07 -8.26
C PHE A 90 0.60 -3.87 -9.44
N GLY A 91 1.34 -4.94 -9.17
CA GLY A 91 2.06 -5.73 -10.18
C GLY A 91 3.56 -5.39 -10.26
N LYS A 92 4.26 -6.00 -11.22
CA LYS A 92 5.72 -5.84 -11.44
C LYS A 92 6.26 -4.41 -11.36
N PRO A 93 5.57 -3.37 -11.89
CA PRO A 93 6.08 -2.00 -11.79
C PRO A 93 6.22 -1.47 -10.36
N THR A 94 5.44 -2.02 -9.41
CA THR A 94 5.52 -1.66 -7.99
C THR A 94 6.87 -2.07 -7.42
N THR A 95 7.33 -3.28 -7.73
CA THR A 95 8.59 -3.84 -7.21
C THR A 95 9.83 -3.25 -7.89
N GLN A 96 9.68 -2.66 -9.08
CA GLN A 96 10.77 -2.03 -9.83
C GLN A 96 11.12 -0.62 -9.32
N ASN A 97 10.25 0.01 -8.53
CA ASN A 97 10.43 1.37 -8.00
C ASN A 97 10.07 1.44 -6.51
N MET A 98 10.54 0.51 -5.68
CA MET A 98 10.32 0.54 -4.22
C MET A 98 11.35 1.38 -3.46
N ASP A 99 11.86 2.46 -4.06
CA ASP A 99 12.69 3.41 -3.33
C ASP A 99 11.79 4.31 -2.47
N ARG A 100 11.48 3.83 -1.27
CA ARG A 100 10.78 4.60 -0.22
C ARG A 100 11.80 5.18 0.76
N GLN A 101 12.60 6.14 0.26
CA GLN A 101 13.60 6.85 1.08
C GLN A 101 12.99 7.56 2.30
N ASP A 102 11.69 7.84 2.25
CA ASP A 102 10.92 8.53 3.28
C ASP A 102 10.57 7.65 4.50
N LEU A 103 10.86 6.35 4.46
CA LEU A 103 10.58 5.43 5.57
C LEU A 103 11.70 5.37 6.61
N GLY A 104 12.84 6.02 6.38
CA GLY A 104 13.92 6.14 7.37
C GLY A 104 14.58 4.81 7.76
N VAL A 105 14.29 3.72 7.05
CA VAL A 105 14.98 2.43 7.19
C VAL A 105 16.35 2.56 6.53
N THR A 106 17.39 2.81 7.33
CA THR A 106 18.79 2.76 6.92
C THR A 106 19.45 1.55 7.53
#